data_AF-A0A101SFE7-F1
#
_entry.id   AF-A0A101SFE7-F1
#
_cell.length_a   1.000
_cell.length_b   1.000
_cell.length_c   1.000
_cell.angle_alpha   90.00
_cell.angle_beta   90.00
_cell.angle_gamma   90.00
#
_symmetry.space_group_name_H-M   'P 1'
#
loop_
_entity.id
_entity.type
_entity.pdbx_description
1 polymer ?
#
loop_
_entity_poly.entity_id
_entity_poly.type
_entity_poly.pdbx_seq_one_letter_code
_entity_poly.pdbx_strand_id
1 'polypeptide(L)'
;MTTTSSETHPLRSADPGTLVIMAWSGEAPDGHDMPYLLACSLGDAPDGPEAATAAVEKLLNDNGLPVGGDLVDGNVRPSLPVTLLVVAGHAVVTMPRLNAKCPVRPQWLAAVAKRGYAYFVFTTRPWPEASGQSVTPDELAAFAGSDETLKAAAHIVLPARSLRS
;
A
#
# COMPACT_ATOMS: atom_id res chain seq x y z
N MET A 1 48.71 19.03 -8.75
CA MET A 1 47.90 18.19 -7.84
C MET A 1 46.49 18.74 -7.89
N THR A 2 45.54 17.97 -8.41
CA THR A 2 44.14 18.36 -8.48
C THR A 2 43.42 17.57 -7.39
N THR A 3 42.85 18.28 -6.41
CA THR A 3 42.06 17.70 -5.33
C THR A 3 40.72 17.22 -5.88
N THR A 4 40.50 15.91 -5.91
CA THR A 4 39.18 15.32 -6.16
C THR A 4 38.34 15.50 -4.90
N SER A 5 37.42 16.47 -4.90
CA SER A 5 36.38 16.55 -3.87
C SER A 5 35.40 15.40 -4.06
N SER A 6 35.48 14.39 -3.21
CA SER A 6 34.44 13.36 -3.07
C SER A 6 33.25 13.99 -2.35
N GLU A 7 32.32 14.55 -3.12
CA GLU A 7 31.03 14.97 -2.60
C GLU A 7 30.16 13.72 -2.42
N THR A 8 30.13 13.17 -1.21
CA THR A 8 29.18 12.14 -0.82
C THR A 8 27.81 12.79 -0.74
N HIS A 9 27.13 12.91 -1.88
CA HIS A 9 25.74 13.33 -1.91
C HIS A 9 24.92 12.30 -1.11
N PRO A 10 24.13 12.70 -0.10
CA PRO A 10 23.14 11.79 0.47
C PRO A 10 22.28 11.30 -0.69
N LEU A 11 22.24 9.99 -0.89
CA LEU A 11 21.38 9.36 -1.88
C LEU A 11 19.97 9.90 -1.61
N ARG A 12 19.48 10.82 -2.45
CA ARG A 12 18.10 11.31 -2.38
C ARG A 12 17.24 10.06 -2.31
N SER A 13 16.59 9.83 -1.17
CA SER A 13 15.60 8.77 -1.11
C SER A 13 14.59 9.11 -2.19
N ALA A 14 14.43 8.23 -3.17
CA ALA A 14 13.50 8.45 -4.27
C ALA A 14 12.14 8.79 -3.65
N ASP A 15 11.65 10.00 -3.96
CA ASP A 15 10.43 10.54 -3.39
C ASP A 15 9.25 10.05 -4.24
N PRO A 16 8.33 9.24 -3.69
CA PRO A 16 7.16 8.77 -4.43
C PRO A 16 6.12 9.86 -4.67
N GLY A 17 6.32 11.08 -4.15
CA GLY A 17 5.29 12.12 -4.12
C GLY A 17 4.20 11.79 -3.10
N THR A 18 2.97 12.19 -3.40
CA THR A 18 1.82 11.94 -2.54
C THR A 18 1.39 10.48 -2.64
N LEU A 19 1.52 9.75 -1.53
CA LEU A 19 0.95 8.41 -1.37
C LEU A 19 -0.45 8.50 -0.77
N VAL A 20 -1.40 7.79 -1.36
CA VAL A 20 -2.75 7.62 -0.85
C VAL A 20 -2.97 6.18 -0.41
N ILE A 21 -3.80 6.00 0.62
CA ILE A 21 -4.28 4.68 1.04
C ILE A 21 -5.80 4.68 1.12
N MET A 22 -6.42 3.65 0.55
CA MET A 22 -7.86 3.49 0.48
C MET A 22 -8.28 2.09 0.91
N ALA A 23 -9.47 1.98 1.51
CA ALA A 23 -10.00 0.74 2.04
C ALA A 23 -11.41 0.47 1.50
N TRP A 24 -11.65 -0.77 1.07
CA TRP A 24 -12.98 -1.21 0.64
C TRP A 24 -13.19 -2.68 0.96
N SER A 25 -14.45 -3.07 1.16
CA SER A 25 -14.80 -4.50 1.14
C SER A 25 -15.13 -4.88 -0.29
N GLY A 26 -14.54 -5.97 -0.77
CA GLY A 26 -14.97 -6.63 -2.00
C GLY A 26 -15.59 -7.99 -1.68
N GLU A 27 -16.30 -8.56 -2.64
CA GLU A 27 -16.86 -9.90 -2.50
C GLU A 27 -15.76 -10.96 -2.65
N ALA A 28 -15.77 -11.98 -1.80
CA ALA A 28 -14.89 -13.14 -1.92
C ALA A 28 -15.69 -14.39 -2.31
N PRO A 29 -15.05 -15.39 -2.94
CA PRO A 29 -15.72 -16.62 -3.38
C PRO A 29 -16.39 -17.43 -2.26
N ASP A 30 -15.98 -17.21 -1.01
CA ASP A 30 -16.54 -17.86 0.17
C ASP A 30 -17.84 -17.20 0.68
N GLY A 31 -18.37 -16.20 -0.05
CA GLY A 31 -19.58 -15.47 0.32
C GLY A 31 -19.40 -14.52 1.51
N HIS A 32 -18.17 -14.19 1.88
CA HIS A 32 -17.86 -13.23 2.91
C HIS A 32 -17.04 -12.06 2.36
N ASP A 33 -17.31 -10.86 2.86
CA ASP A 33 -16.54 -9.67 2.51
C ASP A 33 -15.03 -9.89 2.72
N MET A 34 -14.24 -9.53 1.72
CA MET A 34 -12.78 -9.42 1.82
C MET A 34 -12.40 -7.96 2.11
N PRO A 35 -11.69 -7.69 3.20
CA PRO A 35 -11.20 -6.35 3.50
C PRO A 35 -9.94 -6.07 2.69
N TYR A 36 -10.06 -5.21 1.68
CA TYR A 36 -8.95 -4.77 0.84
C TYR A 36 -8.40 -3.41 1.30
N LEU A 37 -7.11 -3.23 1.06
CA LEU A 37 -6.38 -1.97 1.19
C LEU A 37 -5.57 -1.75 -0.08
N LEU A 38 -5.57 -0.53 -0.61
CA LEU A 38 -4.75 -0.12 -1.75
C LEU A 38 -3.88 1.04 -1.31
N ALA A 39 -2.58 0.95 -1.56
CA ALA A 39 -1.67 2.08 -1.57
C ALA A 39 -1.13 2.33 -2.99
N CYS A 40 -1.10 3.60 -3.39
CA CYS A 40 -0.52 4.05 -4.66
C CYS A 40 -0.04 5.50 -4.55
N SER A 41 0.84 5.91 -5.46
CA SER A 41 1.22 7.31 -5.64
C SER A 41 0.21 8.03 -6.54
N LEU A 42 0.02 9.34 -6.35
CA LEU A 42 -0.70 10.19 -7.30
C LEU A 42 0.13 10.54 -8.54
N GLY A 43 1.40 10.15 -8.60
CA GLY A 43 2.30 10.43 -9.72
C GLY A 43 2.86 11.85 -9.73
N ASP A 44 2.71 12.59 -8.64
CA ASP A 44 3.13 13.99 -8.44
C ASP A 44 4.52 14.12 -7.81
N ALA A 45 5.38 13.11 -7.98
CA ALA A 45 6.77 13.21 -7.56
C ALA A 45 7.50 14.36 -8.28
N PRO A 46 8.50 15.01 -7.66
CA PRO A 46 9.19 16.16 -8.25
C PRO A 46 9.77 15.92 -9.64
N ASP A 47 10.19 14.68 -9.91
CA ASP A 47 10.80 14.26 -11.18
C ASP A 47 9.79 13.55 -12.12
N GLY A 48 8.49 13.61 -11.81
CA GLY A 48 7.40 13.07 -12.63
C GLY A 48 6.88 11.67 -12.22
N PRO A 49 5.84 11.17 -12.93
CA PRO A 49 5.17 9.92 -12.57
C PRO A 49 6.05 8.67 -12.71
N GLU A 50 7.03 8.68 -13.63
CA GLU A 50 8.02 7.60 -13.74
C GLU A 50 8.93 7.54 -12.52
N ALA A 51 9.31 8.71 -11.96
CA ALA A 51 10.08 8.77 -10.74
C ALA A 51 9.26 8.29 -9.53
N ALA A 52 7.96 8.62 -9.48
CA ALA A 52 7.06 8.08 -8.46
C ALA A 52 6.98 6.55 -8.53
N THR A 53 6.81 6.01 -9.74
CA THR A 53 6.77 4.57 -10.00
C THR A 53 8.05 3.88 -9.51
N ALA A 54 9.22 4.40 -9.90
CA ALA A 54 10.52 3.87 -9.49
C ALA A 54 10.76 4.00 -7.98
N ALA A 55 10.31 5.09 -7.36
CA ALA A 55 10.39 5.30 -5.92
C ALA A 55 9.55 4.27 -5.14
N VAL A 56 8.32 4.00 -5.58
CA VAL A 56 7.46 2.98 -5.00
C VAL A 56 8.03 1.58 -5.21
N GLU A 57 8.52 1.27 -6.41
CA GLU A 57 9.17 -0.02 -6.69
C GLU A 57 10.38 -0.24 -5.78
N LYS A 58 11.23 0.77 -5.64
CA LYS A 58 12.37 0.72 -4.73
C LYS A 58 11.92 0.53 -3.28
N LEU A 59 10.89 1.27 -2.85
CA LEU A 59 10.33 1.16 -1.50
C LEU A 59 9.85 -0.27 -1.22
N LEU A 60 9.15 -0.88 -2.17
CA LEU A 60 8.63 -2.25 -2.05
C LEU A 60 9.77 -3.28 -1.99
N ASN A 61 10.74 -3.18 -2.90
CA ASN A 61 11.89 -4.07 -2.94
C ASN A 61 12.77 -3.97 -1.68
N ASP A 62 13.03 -2.75 -1.20
CA ASP A 62 13.79 -2.50 0.04
C ASP A 62 13.10 -3.13 1.26
N ASN A 63 11.79 -3.36 1.20
CA ASN A 63 10.98 -3.97 2.26
C ASN A 63 10.65 -5.45 2.02
N GLY A 64 11.24 -6.08 0.99
CA GLY A 64 11.02 -7.49 0.66
C GLY A 64 9.60 -7.80 0.15
N LEU A 65 8.97 -6.81 -0.49
CA LEU A 65 7.64 -6.90 -1.09
C LEU A 65 7.79 -6.94 -2.62
N PRO A 66 7.82 -8.13 -3.25
CA PRO A 66 8.06 -8.23 -4.70
C PRO A 66 6.87 -7.70 -5.50
N VAL A 67 7.15 -6.80 -6.44
CA VAL A 67 6.16 -6.29 -7.40
C VAL A 67 5.88 -7.34 -8.47
N GLY A 68 4.60 -7.61 -8.76
CA GLY A 68 4.18 -8.61 -9.74
C GLY A 68 4.54 -10.04 -9.36
N GLY A 69 5.01 -10.26 -8.13
CA GLY A 69 5.41 -11.56 -7.61
C GLY A 69 4.30 -12.25 -6.80
N ASP A 70 4.70 -13.33 -6.13
CA ASP A 70 3.81 -14.12 -5.29
C ASP A 70 3.27 -13.32 -4.08
N LEU A 71 2.09 -13.73 -3.63
CA LEU A 71 1.45 -13.22 -2.42
C LEU A 71 2.38 -13.38 -1.20
N VAL A 72 2.68 -12.28 -0.54
CA VAL A 72 3.42 -12.27 0.73
C VAL A 72 2.43 -12.45 1.88
N ASP A 73 2.47 -13.61 2.53
CA ASP A 73 1.64 -13.86 3.70
C ASP A 73 2.34 -13.36 4.98
N GLY A 74 1.81 -12.29 5.56
CA GLY A 74 2.29 -11.72 6.83
C GLY A 74 1.97 -12.57 8.05
N ASN A 75 1.05 -13.55 7.97
CA ASN A 75 0.78 -14.47 9.08
C ASN A 75 1.96 -15.41 9.34
N VAL A 76 2.68 -15.80 8.29
CA VAL A 76 3.85 -16.70 8.37
C VAL A 76 5.18 -15.94 8.38
N ARG A 77 5.15 -14.61 8.25
CA ARG A 77 6.33 -13.72 8.25
C ARG A 77 6.22 -12.63 9.32
N PRO A 78 6.45 -12.94 10.61
CA PRO A 78 6.30 -11.97 11.70
C PRO A 78 7.32 -10.83 11.67
N SER A 79 8.45 -10.98 10.95
CA SER A 79 9.48 -9.96 10.75
C SER A 79 9.20 -9.03 9.57
N LEU A 80 8.02 -9.13 8.93
CA LEU A 80 7.66 -8.29 7.81
C LEU A 80 7.63 -6.82 8.26
N PRO A 81 8.30 -5.91 7.54
CA PRO A 81 8.41 -4.50 7.97
C PRO A 81 7.13 -3.70 7.72
N VAL A 82 6.07 -4.31 7.18
CA VAL A 82 4.74 -3.71 7.03
C VAL A 82 3.75 -4.31 8.02
N THR A 83 2.97 -3.44 8.66
CA THR A 83 2.00 -3.82 9.71
C THR A 83 0.67 -3.12 9.50
N LEU A 84 -0.40 -3.77 9.98
CA LEU A 84 -1.76 -3.23 10.00
C LEU A 84 -2.28 -3.18 11.44
N LEU A 85 -2.66 -1.98 11.87
CA LEU A 85 -3.36 -1.73 13.13
C LEU A 85 -4.76 -1.18 12.85
N VAL A 86 -5.78 -1.82 13.40
CA VAL A 86 -7.15 -1.34 13.36
C VAL A 86 -7.48 -0.66 14.68
N VAL A 87 -7.80 0.64 14.62
CA VAL A 87 -8.05 1.46 15.81
C VAL A 87 -9.11 2.51 15.52
N ALA A 88 -10.12 2.59 16.39
CA ALA A 88 -11.15 3.63 16.36
C ALA A 88 -11.74 3.89 14.95
N GLY A 89 -12.11 2.83 14.22
CA GLY A 89 -12.68 2.94 12.88
C GLY A 89 -11.70 3.35 11.77
N HIS A 90 -10.40 3.17 12.01
CA HIS A 90 -9.36 3.43 11.02
C HIS A 90 -8.46 2.20 10.84
N ALA A 91 -7.94 2.04 9.62
CA ALA A 91 -6.81 1.19 9.32
C ALA A 91 -5.54 2.05 9.31
N VAL A 92 -4.54 1.65 10.08
CA VAL A 92 -3.23 2.28 10.15
C VAL A 92 -2.22 1.29 9.57
N VAL A 93 -1.67 1.62 8.40
CA VAL A 93 -0.61 0.86 7.77
C VAL A 93 0.72 1.54 8.03
N THR A 94 1.66 0.79 8.59
CA THR A 94 3.00 1.30 8.92
C THR A 94 4.07 0.40 8.30
N MET A 95 5.00 1.03 7.57
CA MET A 95 6.25 0.44 7.09
C MET A 95 7.35 1.51 7.03
N PRO A 96 8.64 1.15 6.88
CA PRO A 96 9.70 2.11 6.64
C PRO A 96 9.34 3.08 5.49
N ARG A 97 9.33 4.38 5.76
CA ARG A 97 8.97 5.47 4.82
C ARG A 97 7.48 5.56 4.42
N LEU A 98 6.58 4.80 5.05
CA LEU A 98 5.13 4.98 4.91
C LEU A 98 4.43 4.77 6.25
N ASN A 99 3.77 5.83 6.72
CA ASN A 99 2.83 5.75 7.84
C ASN A 99 1.53 6.41 7.39
N ALA A 100 0.50 5.59 7.17
CA ALA A 100 -0.74 6.05 6.59
C ALA A 100 -1.93 5.57 7.42
N LYS A 101 -2.91 6.45 7.57
CA LYS A 101 -4.16 6.21 8.31
C LYS A 101 -5.31 6.51 7.37
N CYS A 102 -6.17 5.53 7.10
CA CYS A 102 -7.42 5.75 6.38
C CYS A 102 -8.64 5.41 7.25
N PRO A 103 -9.73 6.20 7.14
CA PRO A 103 -11.01 5.81 7.69
C PRO A 103 -11.52 4.56 6.97
N VAL A 104 -12.19 3.66 7.70
CA VAL A 104 -12.76 2.44 7.13
C VAL A 104 -14.25 2.36 7.39
N ARG A 105 -15.00 1.72 6.48
CA ARG A 105 -16.44 1.51 6.61
C ARG A 105 -16.74 0.39 7.61
N PRO A 106 -17.91 0.38 8.28
CA PRO A 106 -18.29 -0.69 9.21
C PRO A 106 -18.24 -2.11 8.60
N GLN A 107 -18.62 -2.24 7.33
CA GLN A 107 -18.50 -3.50 6.57
C GLN A 107 -17.06 -4.03 6.52
N TRP A 108 -16.07 -3.14 6.37
CA TRP A 108 -14.66 -3.52 6.30
C TRP A 108 -14.16 -3.98 7.67
N LEU A 109 -14.57 -3.30 8.75
CA LEU A 109 -14.26 -3.70 10.12
C LEU A 109 -14.83 -5.08 10.45
N ALA A 110 -16.07 -5.36 10.04
CA ALA A 110 -16.69 -6.67 10.22
C ALA A 110 -15.94 -7.76 9.45
N ALA A 111 -15.53 -7.47 8.21
CA ALA A 111 -14.73 -8.38 7.39
C ALA A 111 -13.37 -8.70 8.03
N VAL A 112 -12.66 -7.68 8.54
CA VAL A 112 -11.39 -7.88 9.26
C VAL A 112 -11.59 -8.64 10.56
N ALA A 113 -12.61 -8.30 11.35
CA ALA A 113 -12.88 -9.00 12.61
C ALA A 113 -13.17 -10.50 12.38
N LYS A 114 -13.80 -10.83 11.25
CA LYS A 114 -14.09 -12.22 10.88
C LYS A 114 -12.87 -12.96 10.33
N ARG A 115 -12.05 -12.32 9.50
CA ARG A 115 -10.92 -12.95 8.81
C ARG A 115 -9.60 -12.90 9.59
N GLY A 116 -9.41 -11.90 10.44
CA GLY A 116 -8.17 -11.64 11.18
C GLY A 116 -7.06 -10.96 10.35
N TYR A 117 -7.32 -10.63 9.09
CA TYR A 117 -6.36 -9.99 8.19
C TYR A 117 -7.05 -9.06 7.19
N ALA A 118 -6.26 -8.26 6.47
CA ALA A 118 -6.67 -7.54 5.27
C ALA A 118 -5.73 -7.83 4.11
N TYR A 119 -6.26 -7.81 2.89
CA TYR A 119 -5.47 -7.95 1.66
C TYR A 119 -4.99 -6.58 1.22
N PHE A 120 -3.68 -6.37 1.29
CA PHE A 120 -3.03 -5.12 0.98
C PHE A 120 -2.35 -5.20 -0.39
N VAL A 121 -2.77 -4.32 -1.29
CA VAL A 121 -2.19 -4.10 -2.61
C VAL A 121 -1.40 -2.81 -2.54
N PHE A 122 -0.10 -2.87 -2.83
CA PHE A 122 0.70 -1.67 -3.01
C PHE A 122 1.26 -1.67 -4.43
N THR A 123 0.70 -0.80 -5.27
CA THR A 123 1.01 -0.74 -6.69
C THR A 123 2.03 0.34 -7.01
N THR A 124 2.92 0.05 -7.96
CA THR A 124 3.82 1.02 -8.58
C THR A 124 3.10 1.89 -9.60
N ARG A 125 1.92 1.46 -10.08
CA ARG A 125 1.07 2.23 -11.00
C ARG A 125 0.56 3.49 -10.30
N PRO A 126 0.89 4.70 -10.80
CA PRO A 126 0.32 5.92 -10.28
C PRO A 126 -1.19 5.99 -10.56
N TRP A 127 -1.93 6.63 -9.65
CA TRP A 127 -3.35 6.90 -9.84
C TRP A 127 -3.65 8.39 -9.57
N PRO A 128 -3.37 9.28 -10.54
CA PRO A 128 -3.59 10.72 -10.38
C PRO A 128 -5.03 11.06 -10.04
N GLU A 129 -6.00 10.33 -10.59
CA GLU A 129 -7.45 10.55 -10.36
C GLU A 129 -7.87 10.24 -8.91
N ALA A 130 -7.05 9.54 -8.14
CA ALA A 130 -7.28 9.36 -6.70
C ALA A 130 -7.02 10.64 -5.88
N SER A 131 -6.57 11.73 -6.53
CA SER A 131 -6.41 13.04 -5.90
C SER A 131 -7.78 13.68 -5.60
N GLY A 132 -8.50 13.20 -4.58
CA GLY A 132 -9.77 13.81 -4.17
C GLY A 132 -10.65 12.95 -3.26
N GLN A 133 -11.74 13.55 -2.77
CA GLN A 133 -12.73 12.91 -1.88
C GLN A 133 -13.74 12.01 -2.61
N SER A 134 -13.69 11.95 -3.95
CA SER A 134 -14.77 11.39 -4.78
C SER A 134 -14.50 10.02 -5.37
N VAL A 135 -13.41 9.34 -5.00
CA VAL A 135 -13.17 7.96 -5.45
C VAL A 135 -14.28 7.07 -4.91
N THR A 136 -15.11 6.56 -5.81
CA THR A 136 -16.18 5.63 -5.47
C THR A 136 -15.61 4.24 -5.17
N PRO A 137 -16.33 3.40 -4.40
CA PRO A 137 -15.93 2.02 -4.18
C PRO A 137 -15.74 1.23 -5.48
N ASP A 138 -16.54 1.53 -6.52
CA ASP A 138 -16.48 0.84 -7.81
C ASP A 138 -15.25 1.25 -8.62
N GLU A 139 -14.89 2.54 -8.64
CA GLU A 139 -13.63 3.00 -9.26
C GLU A 139 -12.40 2.41 -8.57
N LEU A 140 -12.43 2.36 -7.23
CA LEU A 140 -11.37 1.74 -6.44
C LEU A 140 -11.24 0.24 -6.73
N ALA A 141 -12.37 -0.48 -6.78
CA ALA A 141 -12.37 -1.91 -7.11
C ALA A 141 -11.90 -2.15 -8.56
N ALA A 142 -12.33 -1.31 -9.51
CA ALA A 142 -11.91 -1.41 -10.91
C ALA A 142 -10.42 -1.13 -11.08
N PHE A 143 -9.89 -0.08 -10.44
CA PHE A 143 -8.48 0.24 -10.50
C PHE A 143 -7.63 -0.85 -9.84
N ALA A 144 -7.95 -1.22 -8.59
CA ALA A 144 -7.19 -2.22 -7.83
C ALA A 144 -7.28 -3.63 -8.42
N GLY A 145 -8.44 -3.98 -9.01
CA GLY A 145 -8.70 -5.28 -9.61
C GLY A 145 -8.27 -5.40 -11.07
N SER A 146 -7.79 -4.34 -11.72
CA SER A 146 -7.33 -4.41 -13.10
C SER A 146 -6.05 -5.25 -13.23
N ASP A 147 -5.96 -6.07 -14.28
CA ASP A 147 -4.77 -6.90 -14.56
C ASP A 147 -3.47 -6.11 -14.57
N GLU A 148 -3.51 -4.87 -15.06
CA GLU A 148 -2.36 -3.96 -15.10
C GLU A 148 -1.91 -3.61 -13.67
N THR A 149 -2.82 -3.20 -12.81
CA THR A 149 -2.52 -2.88 -11.40
C THR A 149 -2.05 -4.11 -10.64
N LEU A 150 -2.70 -5.26 -10.84
CA LEU A 150 -2.32 -6.50 -10.18
C LEU A 150 -0.91 -6.97 -10.58
N LYS A 151 -0.51 -6.81 -11.85
CA LYS A 151 0.85 -7.12 -12.31
C LYS A 151 1.88 -6.11 -11.84
N ALA A 152 1.47 -4.85 -11.64
CA ALA A 152 2.32 -3.76 -11.16
C ALA A 152 2.25 -3.58 -9.63
N ALA A 153 1.81 -4.58 -8.86
CA ALA A 153 1.66 -4.45 -7.41
C ALA A 153 2.36 -5.54 -6.63
N ALA A 154 2.80 -5.18 -5.43
CA ALA A 154 3.05 -6.15 -4.39
C ALA A 154 1.72 -6.52 -3.71
N HIS A 155 1.56 -7.81 -3.45
CA HIS A 155 0.37 -8.39 -2.82
C HIS A 155 0.73 -8.92 -1.45
N ILE A 156 0.01 -8.47 -0.41
CA ILE A 156 0.34 -8.80 0.97
C ILE A 156 -0.93 -9.18 1.75
N VAL A 157 -0.91 -10.31 2.44
CA VAL A 157 -1.87 -10.57 3.52
C VAL A 157 -1.33 -9.93 4.80
N LEU A 158 -1.98 -8.88 5.28
CA LEU A 158 -1.60 -8.19 6.51
C LEU A 158 -2.46 -8.67 7.69
N PRO A 159 -1.88 -9.35 8.69
CA PRO A 159 -2.58 -9.67 9.92
C PRO A 159 -3.05 -8.40 10.61
N ALA A 160 -4.35 -8.32 10.90
CA ALA A 160 -4.92 -7.16 11.57
C ALA A 160 -4.65 -7.25 13.06
N ARG A 161 -3.95 -6.26 13.60
CA ARG A 161 -3.77 -6.10 15.04
C ARG A 161 -4.78 -5.09 15.56
N SER A 162 -5.25 -5.30 16.78
CA SER A 162 -5.99 -4.30 17.54
C SER A 162 -5.15 -3.87 18.74
N LEU A 163 -5.35 -2.65 19.21
CA LEU A 163 -4.88 -2.28 20.54
C LEU A 163 -5.66 -3.14 21.53
N ARG A 164 -4.97 -3.99 22.31
CA ARG A 164 -5.63 -4.64 23.45
C ARG A 164 -6.09 -3.53 24.39
N SER A 165 -7.39 -3.47 24.63
CA SER A 165 -7.99 -2.78 25.77
C SER A 165 -7.67 -3.53 27.05
#